data_AF-A0A382XLY8-F1
#
_entry.id   AF-A0A382XLY8-F1
#
_cell.length_a   1.000
_cell.length_b   1.000
_cell.length_c   1.000
_cell.angle_alpha   90.00
_cell.angle_beta   90.00
_cell.angle_gamma   90.00
#
_symmetry.space_group_name_H-M   'P 1'
#
loop_
_entity.id
_entity.type
_entity.pdbx_description
1 polymer ?
#
loop_
_entity_poly.entity_id
_entity_poly.type
_entity_poly.pdbx_seq_one_letter_code
_entity_poly.pdbx_strand_id
1 'polypeptide(L)'
;VTDLEPAPSIALVNAVLGVAALVASVTGFGYALVAIPFLVLLLPPAQAVPLVLISWFPIAIFLVVGSRRHLVRDRLMRLLVGGIAGAPLGIYGLASFSD
;
A
#
# COMPACT_ATOMS: atom_id res chain seq x y z
N VAL A 1 1.43 31.29 -10.58
CA VAL A 1 0.38 30.62 -11.38
C VAL A 1 1.12 29.98 -12.52
N THR A 2 1.76 28.85 -12.23
CA THR A 2 2.73 28.22 -13.13
C THR A 2 1.97 27.36 -14.11
N ASP A 3 2.37 27.49 -15.37
CA ASP A 3 1.63 27.12 -16.56
C ASP A 3 1.17 25.66 -16.63
N LEU A 4 -0.02 25.53 -17.20
CA LEU A 4 -0.72 24.30 -17.58
C LEU A 4 0.05 23.55 -18.69
N GLU A 5 1.19 22.95 -18.37
CA GLU A 5 1.63 21.77 -19.12
C GLU A 5 0.84 20.57 -18.59
N PRO A 6 0.15 19.78 -19.44
CA PRO A 6 -0.41 18.52 -19.01
C PRO A 6 0.77 17.57 -18.80
N ALA A 7 1.43 17.65 -17.63
CA ALA A 7 2.59 16.83 -17.29
C ALA A 7 2.20 15.35 -17.39
N PRO A 8 2.61 14.64 -18.46
CA PRO A 8 2.13 13.28 -18.74
C PRO A 8 2.52 12.31 -17.60
N SER A 9 3.55 12.65 -16.82
CA SER A 9 3.97 11.92 -15.62
C SER A 9 2.95 11.97 -14.48
N ILE A 10 2.33 13.13 -14.19
CA ILE A 10 1.36 13.26 -13.07
C ILE A 10 0.07 12.51 -13.37
N ALA A 11 -0.41 12.63 -14.61
CA ALA A 11 -1.59 11.89 -15.07
C ALA A 11 -1.36 10.37 -14.97
N LEU A 12 -0.16 9.89 -15.33
CA LEU A 12 0.18 8.47 -15.27
C LEU A 12 0.30 7.97 -13.83
N VAL A 13 0.89 8.75 -12.93
CA VAL A 13 0.92 8.44 -11.49
C VAL A 13 -0.49 8.29 -10.92
N ASN A 14 -1.38 9.25 -11.21
CA ASN A 14 -2.76 9.18 -10.75
C ASN A 14 -3.52 7.99 -11.35
N ALA A 15 -3.28 7.65 -12.62
CA ALA A 15 -3.87 6.47 -13.25
C ALA A 15 -3.41 5.18 -12.55
N VAL A 16 -2.12 5.04 -12.26
CA VAL A 16 -1.57 3.89 -11.53
C VAL A 16 -2.16 3.80 -10.12
N LEU A 17 -2.20 4.90 -9.37
CA LEU A 17 -2.79 4.94 -8.03
C LEU A 17 -4.29 4.59 -8.07
N GLY A 18 -5.01 5.04 -9.10
CA GLY A 18 -6.42 4.72 -9.32
C GLY A 18 -6.64 3.23 -9.59
N VAL A 19 -5.87 2.64 -10.49
CA VAL A 19 -5.93 1.19 -10.78
C VAL A 19 -5.57 0.37 -9.53
N ALA A 20 -4.52 0.77 -8.81
CA ALA A 20 -4.13 0.12 -7.55
C ALA A 20 -5.24 0.21 -6.49
N ALA A 21 -5.95 1.34 -6.41
CA ALA A 21 -7.07 1.51 -5.50
C ALA A 21 -8.26 0.61 -5.87
N LEU A 22 -8.56 0.44 -7.16
CA LEU A 22 -9.60 -0.49 -7.63
C LEU A 22 -9.26 -1.93 -7.26
N VAL A 23 -8.03 -2.36 -7.51
CA VAL A 23 -7.57 -3.70 -7.13
C VAL A 23 -7.73 -3.89 -5.62
N ALA A 24 -7.23 -2.94 -4.82
CA ALA A 24 -7.31 -3.00 -3.37
C ALA A 24 -8.74 -2.96 -2.83
N SER A 25 -9.69 -2.35 -3.54
CA SER A 25 -11.10 -2.32 -3.15
C SER A 25 -11.78 -3.69 -3.34
N VAL A 26 -11.37 -4.45 -4.36
CA VAL A 26 -11.89 -5.79 -4.63
C VAL A 26 -11.26 -6.83 -3.69
N THR A 27 -9.94 -6.75 -3.49
CA THR A 27 -9.19 -7.72 -2.69
C THR A 27 -9.19 -7.39 -1.19
N GLY A 28 -9.36 -6.13 -0.83
CA GLY A 28 -9.20 -5.61 0.53
C GLY A 28 -7.73 -5.44 0.98
N PHE A 29 -6.76 -5.74 0.12
CA PHE A 29 -5.33 -5.54 0.41
C PHE A 29 -4.52 -5.52 -0.90
N GLY A 30 -3.31 -4.95 -0.90
CA GLY A 30 -2.44 -5.00 -2.08
C GLY A 30 -2.37 -3.73 -2.91
N TYR A 31 -2.88 -2.61 -2.40
CA TYR A 31 -2.62 -1.30 -2.99
C TYR A 31 -1.13 -1.05 -3.20
N ALA A 32 -0.31 -1.24 -2.17
CA ALA A 32 1.14 -1.09 -2.28
C ALA A 32 1.79 -2.13 -3.20
N LEU A 33 1.25 -3.36 -3.27
CA LEU A 33 1.76 -4.41 -4.15
C LEU A 33 1.61 -4.03 -5.63
N VAL A 34 0.55 -3.30 -5.97
CA VAL A 34 0.34 -2.79 -7.33
C VAL A 34 1.06 -1.46 -7.50
N ALA A 35 0.85 -0.49 -6.62
CA ALA A 35 1.32 0.88 -6.81
C ALA A 35 2.86 1.01 -6.82
N ILE A 36 3.57 0.38 -5.88
CA ILE A 36 5.02 0.56 -5.72
C ILE A 36 5.83 0.13 -6.97
N PRO A 37 5.67 -1.08 -7.54
CA PRO A 37 6.48 -1.48 -8.70
C PRO A 37 6.28 -0.56 -9.90
N PHE A 38 5.07 -0.05 -10.12
CA PHE A 38 4.81 0.91 -11.19
C PHE A 38 5.31 2.32 -10.86
N LEU A 39 5.18 2.80 -9.61
CA LEU A 39 5.66 4.13 -9.24
C LEU A 39 7.19 4.23 -9.23
N VAL A 40 7.92 3.18 -8.86
CA VAL A 40 9.39 3.19 -8.84
C VAL A 40 9.99 3.32 -10.25
N LEU A 41 9.23 2.94 -11.29
CA LEU A 41 9.62 3.18 -12.69
C LEU A 41 9.50 4.65 -13.10
N LEU A 42 8.70 5.45 -12.37
CA LEU A 42 8.43 6.85 -12.68
C LEU A 42 9.12 7.82 -11.70
N LEU A 43 9.27 7.44 -10.44
CA LEU A 43 9.79 8.28 -9.36
C LEU A 43 10.87 7.55 -8.57
N PRO A 44 11.81 8.30 -7.95
CA PRO A 44 12.73 7.73 -6.99
C PRO A 44 11.97 6.98 -5.88
N PRO A 45 12.45 5.80 -5.42
CA PRO A 45 11.78 5.00 -4.39
C PRO A 45 11.59 5.77 -3.07
N ALA A 46 12.51 6.69 -2.76
CA ALA A 46 12.41 7.60 -1.61
C ALA A 46 11.18 8.52 -1.64
N GLN A 47 10.61 8.79 -2.82
CA GLN A 47 9.38 9.59 -2.99
C GLN A 47 8.15 8.69 -3.23
N ALA A 48 8.31 7.61 -3.99
CA ALA A 48 7.22 6.68 -4.30
C ALA A 48 6.63 6.03 -3.04
N VAL A 49 7.47 5.58 -2.11
CA VAL A 49 7.01 4.87 -0.91
C VAL A 49 6.16 5.78 0.01
N PRO A 50 6.61 6.99 0.41
CA PRO A 50 5.78 7.90 1.21
C PRO A 50 4.47 8.28 0.51
N LEU A 51 4.50 8.51 -0.80
CA LEU A 51 3.32 8.88 -1.57
C LEU A 51 2.25 7.78 -1.52
N VAL A 52 2.64 6.53 -1.75
CA VAL A 52 1.75 5.36 -1.65
C VAL A 52 1.21 5.21 -0.23
N LEU A 53 2.05 5.38 0.80
CA LEU A 53 1.61 5.27 2.19
C LEU A 53 0.57 6.32 2.55
N ILE A 54 0.79 7.59 2.19
CA ILE A 54 -0.14 8.69 2.44
C ILE A 54 -1.46 8.44 1.70
N SER A 55 -1.40 8.02 0.44
CA SER A 55 -2.57 7.76 -0.38
C SER A 55 -3.37 6.52 0.07
N TRP A 56 -2.70 5.55 0.71
CA TRP A 56 -3.32 4.35 1.25
C TRP A 56 -4.20 4.60 2.49
N PHE A 57 -3.84 5.57 3.34
CA PHE A 57 -4.59 5.87 4.58
C PHE A 57 -6.11 5.97 4.41
N PRO A 58 -6.65 6.81 3.51
CA PRO A 58 -8.10 6.93 3.33
C PRO A 58 -8.73 5.62 2.85
N ILE A 59 -8.07 4.88 1.97
CA ILE A 59 -8.54 3.59 1.46
C ILE A 59 -8.63 2.58 2.60
N ALA A 60 -7.58 2.50 3.44
CA ALA A 60 -7.54 1.63 4.60
C ALA A 60 -8.67 1.95 5.60
N ILE A 61 -8.90 3.22 5.91
CA ILE A 61 -10.00 3.64 6.78
C ILE A 61 -11.35 3.22 6.19
N PHE A 62 -11.58 3.50 4.90
CA PHE A 62 -12.82 3.15 4.23
C PHE A 62 -13.07 1.63 4.26
N LEU A 63 -12.02 0.85 4.03
CA LEU A 63 -12.08 -0.60 4.03
C LEU A 63 -12.37 -1.17 5.42
N VAL A 64 -11.74 -0.62 6.47
CA VAL A 64 -12.00 -1.00 7.86
C VAL A 64 -13.43 -0.65 8.25
N VAL A 65 -13.90 0.54 7.92
CA VAL A 65 -15.27 1.00 8.21
C VAL A 65 -16.32 0.14 7.50
N GLY A 66 -16.10 -0.20 6.23
CA GLY A 66 -16.99 -1.08 5.46
C GLY A 66 -17.00 -2.52 5.98
N SER A 67 -15.83 -3.02 6.38
CA SER A 67 -15.69 -4.44 6.77
C SER A 67 -16.09 -4.70 8.22
N ARG A 68 -16.04 -3.70 9.11
CA ARG A 68 -16.21 -3.87 10.58
C ARG A 68 -17.42 -4.69 11.03
N ARG A 69 -18.52 -4.70 10.25
CA ARG A 69 -19.74 -5.47 10.57
C ARG A 69 -19.59 -6.98 10.39
N HIS A 70 -18.64 -7.43 9.56
CA HIS A 70 -18.40 -8.84 9.24
C HIS A 70 -17.12 -9.39 9.88
N LEU A 71 -16.41 -8.59 10.67
CA LEU A 71 -15.15 -8.99 11.29
C LEU A 71 -15.38 -9.88 12.52
N VAL A 72 -14.92 -11.13 12.44
CA VAL A 72 -14.80 -12.03 13.60
C VAL A 72 -13.54 -11.65 14.38
N ARG A 73 -13.70 -11.02 15.56
CA ARG A 73 -12.58 -10.48 16.36
C ARG A 73 -11.48 -11.50 16.67
N ASP A 74 -11.85 -12.75 16.94
CA ASP A 74 -10.88 -13.81 17.26
C ASP A 74 -9.93 -14.10 16.07
N ARG A 75 -10.47 -14.19 14.85
CA ARG A 75 -9.64 -14.38 13.64
C ARG A 75 -8.76 -13.17 13.36
N LEU A 76 -9.29 -11.96 13.55
CA LEU A 76 -8.52 -10.74 13.39
C LEU A 76 -7.31 -10.72 14.33
N MET A 77 -7.49 -11.07 15.61
CA MET A 77 -6.40 -11.09 16.58
C MET A 77 -5.32 -12.10 16.20
N ARG A 78 -5.70 -13.32 15.77
CA ARG A 78 -4.72 -14.32 15.31
C ARG A 78 -3.92 -13.83 14.11
N LEU A 79 -4.58 -13.17 13.15
CA LEU A 79 -3.93 -12.55 12.00
C LEU A 79 -2.98 -11.42 12.39
N LEU A 80 -3.40 -10.53 13.31
CA LEU A 80 -2.57 -9.43 13.78
C LEU A 80 -1.34 -9.93 14.53
N VAL A 81 -1.48 -10.91 15.43
CA VAL A 81 -0.36 -11.52 16.15
C VAL A 81 0.61 -12.16 15.15
N GLY A 82 0.10 -12.91 14.18
CA GLY A 82 0.91 -13.51 13.12
C GLY A 82 1.67 -12.47 12.28
N GLY A 83 1.02 -11.36 11.92
CA GLY A 83 1.65 -10.28 11.16
C GLY A 83 2.70 -9.50 11.95
N ILE A 84 2.38 -9.15 13.20
CA ILE A 84 3.28 -8.41 14.10
C ILE A 84 4.49 -9.25 14.49
N ALA A 85 4.34 -10.57 14.68
CA ALA A 85 5.47 -11.46 14.94
C ALA A 85 6.24 -11.78 13.64
N GLY A 86 5.54 -11.99 12.54
CA GLY A 86 6.13 -12.35 11.26
C GLY A 86 7.02 -11.27 10.66
N ALA A 87 6.63 -10.00 10.74
CA ALA A 87 7.40 -8.88 10.21
C ALA A 87 8.84 -8.78 10.80
N PRO A 88 9.05 -8.68 12.12
CA PRO A 88 10.38 -8.64 12.71
C PRO A 88 11.13 -9.95 12.50
N LEU A 89 10.46 -11.11 12.61
CA LEU A 89 11.10 -12.41 12.35
C LEU A 89 11.65 -12.50 10.92
N GLY A 90 10.93 -11.97 9.93
CA GLY A 90 11.41 -11.90 8.55
C GLY A 90 12.61 -10.97 8.40
N ILE A 91 12.56 -9.79 9.03
CA ILE A 91 13.67 -8.81 9.00
C ILE A 91 14.93 -9.40 9.64
N TYR A 92 14.82 -9.96 10.85
CA TYR A 92 15.95 -10.56 11.57
C TYR A 92 16.45 -11.84 10.90
N GLY A 93 15.54 -12.66 10.37
CA GLY A 93 15.89 -13.83 9.58
C GLY A 93 16.74 -13.45 8.38
N LEU A 94 16.30 -12.47 7.58
CA LEU A 94 17.04 -12.01 6.41
C LEU A 94 18.39 -11.38 6.79
N ALA A 95 18.43 -10.59 7.86
CA ALA A 95 19.66 -10.00 8.37
C ALA A 95 20.67 -11.05 8.84
N SER A 96 20.20 -12.17 9.42
CA SER A 96 21.09 -13.24 9.91
C SER A 96 21.71 -14.11 8.82
N PHE A 97 21.11 -14.13 7.61
CA PHE A 97 21.68 -14.83 6.44
C PHE A 97 22.60 -13.94 5.60
N SER A 98 22.66 -12.63 5.86
CA SER A 98 23.55 -11.71 5.14
C SER A 98 24.89 -11.48 5.86
N ASP A 99 25.16 -12.21 6.94
CA ASP A 99 26.49 -12.41 7.55
C ASP A 99 27.10 -13.73 7.05
#